data_AF-A0A7J3VP38-F1
#
_entry.id   AF-A0A7J3VP38-F1
#
_cell.length_a   1.000
_cell.length_b   1.000
_cell.length_c   1.000
_cell.angle_alpha   90.00
_cell.angle_beta   90.00
_cell.angle_gamma   90.00
#
_symmetry.space_group_name_H-M   'P 1'
#
loop_
_entity.id
_entity.type
_entity.pdbx_description
1 polymer ?
#
loop_
_entity_poly.entity_id
_entity_poly.type
_entity_poly.pdbx_seq_one_letter_code
_entity_poly.pdbx_strand_id
1 'polypeptide(L)'
;MPLYGIFGEHSVESCPLYNGKSRSTVLMISERIDGVAKRHDVRVLGMYHSALEHTFVWVADAEDAHRLQRFAIDLDIASFNTLKIVPLGTFKDLVEACKRLESQSNAN
;
A
#
# COMPACT_ATOMS: atom_id res chain seq x y z
N MET A 1 -12.87 8.34 -1.95
CA MET A 1 -12.53 7.11 -1.22
C MET A 1 -11.36 7.44 -0.30
N PRO A 2 -11.31 6.92 0.94
CA PRO A 2 -10.15 7.11 1.81
C PRO A 2 -8.85 6.64 1.16
N LEU A 3 -7.76 7.33 1.50
CA LEU A 3 -6.42 7.04 1.00
C LEU A 3 -5.72 6.05 1.94
N TYR A 4 -5.03 5.07 1.38
CA TYR A 4 -4.27 4.09 2.14
C TYR A 4 -2.89 3.87 1.55
N GLY A 5 -1.94 3.51 2.42
CA GLY A 5 -0.65 2.97 2.06
C GLY A 5 -0.61 1.48 2.36
N ILE A 6 -0.21 0.69 1.37
CA ILE A 6 0.18 -0.71 1.52
C ILE A 6 1.70 -0.74 1.54
N PHE A 7 2.26 -0.97 2.71
CA PHE A 7 3.70 -1.09 2.92
C PHE A 7 4.05 -2.56 2.97
N GLY A 8 5.04 -2.97 2.20
CA GLY A 8 5.51 -4.35 2.22
C GLY A 8 7.01 -4.42 2.39
N GLU A 9 7.46 -5.47 3.06
CA GLU A 9 8.87 -5.83 3.20
C GLU A 9 9.06 -7.34 3.00
N HIS A 10 10.20 -7.75 2.47
CA HIS A 10 10.57 -9.15 2.32
C HIS A 10 12.02 -9.38 2.74
N SER A 11 12.38 -10.64 2.96
CA SER A 11 13.77 -11.00 3.25
C SER A 11 14.63 -11.01 1.98
N VAL A 12 15.95 -10.92 2.12
CA VAL A 12 16.91 -10.97 0.99
C VAL A 12 16.70 -12.25 0.14
N GLU A 13 16.45 -13.39 0.80
CA GLU A 13 16.22 -14.69 0.17
C GLU A 13 14.95 -14.74 -0.67
N SER A 14 13.98 -13.88 -0.34
CA SER A 14 12.69 -13.76 -1.03
C SER A 14 12.71 -12.72 -2.14
N CYS A 15 13.82 -12.01 -2.34
CA CYS A 15 13.94 -10.94 -3.33
C CYS A 15 13.64 -11.45 -4.75
N PRO A 16 12.68 -10.87 -5.50
CA PRO A 16 12.34 -11.31 -6.86
C PRO A 16 13.50 -11.25 -7.86
N LEU A 17 14.51 -10.44 -7.60
CA LEU A 17 15.71 -10.38 -8.45
C LEU A 17 16.54 -11.66 -8.35
N TYR A 18 16.54 -12.34 -7.20
CA TYR A 18 17.39 -13.50 -6.94
C TYR A 18 16.62 -14.79 -6.62
N ASN A 19 15.31 -14.70 -6.32
CA ASN A 19 14.43 -15.83 -6.04
C ASN A 19 13.45 -16.07 -7.20
N GLY A 20 13.55 -17.24 -7.85
CA GLY A 20 12.71 -17.59 -9.00
C GLY A 20 11.22 -17.69 -8.66
N LYS A 21 10.85 -18.14 -7.46
CA LYS A 21 9.44 -18.26 -7.05
C LYS A 21 8.81 -16.88 -6.88
N SER A 22 9.45 -16.00 -6.11
CA SER A 22 8.97 -14.62 -5.92
C SER A 22 8.92 -13.85 -7.25
N ARG A 23 9.88 -14.08 -8.14
CA ARG A 23 9.89 -13.50 -9.49
C ARG A 23 8.67 -13.87 -10.30
N SER A 24 8.31 -15.16 -10.32
CA SER A 24 7.11 -15.64 -11.01
C SER A 24 5.85 -15.02 -10.42
N THR A 25 5.77 -14.88 -9.09
CA THR A 25 4.66 -14.18 -8.42
C THR A 25 4.57 -12.72 -8.88
N VAL A 26 5.68 -11.96 -8.93
CA VAL A 26 5.67 -10.57 -9.41
C VAL A 26 5.19 -10.44 -10.85
N LEU A 27 5.61 -11.34 -11.75
CA LEU A 27 5.13 -11.34 -13.14
C LEU A 27 3.63 -11.63 -13.21
N MET A 28 3.13 -12.62 -12.46
CA MET A 28 1.69 -12.88 -12.38
C MET A 28 0.90 -11.70 -11.79
N ILE A 29 1.46 -10.99 -10.82
CA ILE A 29 0.87 -9.78 -10.26
C ILE A 29 0.67 -8.73 -11.35
N SER A 30 1.70 -8.47 -12.17
CA SER A 30 1.62 -7.48 -13.24
C SER A 30 0.51 -7.75 -14.26
N GLU A 31 0.17 -9.01 -14.50
CA GLU A 31 -0.88 -9.42 -15.44
C GLU A 31 -2.28 -9.31 -14.84
N ARG A 32 -2.41 -9.47 -13.51
CA ARG A 32 -3.71 -9.65 -12.83
C ARG A 32 -4.14 -8.44 -12.01
N ILE A 33 -3.23 -7.50 -11.72
CA ILE A 33 -3.45 -6.41 -10.77
C ILE A 33 -4.71 -5.60 -11.08
N ASP A 34 -4.91 -5.17 -12.32
CA ASP A 34 -6.07 -4.36 -12.70
C ASP A 34 -7.39 -5.11 -12.51
N GLY A 35 -7.41 -6.40 -12.88
CA GLY A 35 -8.57 -7.26 -12.70
C GLY A 35 -8.89 -7.52 -11.24
N VAL A 36 -7.87 -7.73 -10.39
CA VAL A 36 -8.04 -7.96 -8.95
C VAL A 36 -8.46 -6.66 -8.24
N ALA A 37 -7.83 -5.54 -8.57
CA ALA A 37 -8.15 -4.22 -8.05
C ALA A 37 -9.64 -3.87 -8.32
N LYS A 38 -10.10 -4.08 -9.57
CA LYS A 38 -11.50 -3.86 -9.94
C LYS A 38 -12.46 -4.75 -9.16
N ARG A 39 -12.14 -6.03 -8.92
CA ARG A 39 -13.01 -6.94 -8.15
C ARG A 39 -13.21 -6.51 -6.69
N HIS A 40 -12.20 -5.86 -6.10
CA HIS A 40 -12.23 -5.44 -4.69
C HIS A 40 -12.62 -3.97 -4.51
N ASP A 41 -12.92 -3.25 -5.59
CA ASP A 41 -13.15 -1.80 -5.60
C ASP A 41 -11.96 -1.02 -4.98
N VAL A 42 -10.76 -1.37 -5.45
CA VAL A 42 -9.50 -0.74 -5.09
C VAL A 42 -8.97 0.01 -6.30
N ARG A 43 -8.53 1.24 -6.12
CA ARG A 43 -7.82 2.02 -7.15
C ARG A 43 -6.40 2.27 -6.70
N VAL A 44 -5.44 1.61 -7.34
CA VAL A 44 -4.01 1.86 -7.10
C VAL A 44 -3.62 3.19 -7.77
N LEU A 45 -3.06 4.11 -6.99
CA LEU A 45 -2.63 5.44 -7.42
C LEU A 45 -1.15 5.50 -7.76
N GLY A 46 -0.34 4.66 -7.12
CA GLY A 46 1.09 4.56 -7.38
C GLY A 46 1.71 3.37 -6.68
N MET A 47 2.77 2.82 -7.27
CA MET A 47 3.53 1.69 -6.74
C MET A 47 5.02 2.04 -6.80
N TYR A 48 5.68 2.03 -5.66
CA TYR A 48 7.07 2.42 -5.50
C TYR A 48 7.82 1.29 -4.79
N HIS A 49 9.01 0.94 -5.28
CA HIS A 49 9.79 -0.19 -4.76
C HIS A 49 11.23 0.24 -4.53
N SER A 50 11.80 -0.15 -3.38
CA SER A 50 13.23 -0.05 -3.12
C SER A 50 13.82 -1.45 -3.08
N ALA A 51 14.50 -1.84 -4.17
CA ALA A 51 15.12 -3.16 -4.26
C ALA A 51 16.28 -3.33 -3.26
N LEU A 52 16.98 -2.25 -2.92
CA LEU A 52 18.08 -2.25 -1.96
C LEU A 52 17.58 -2.44 -0.52
N GLU A 53 16.47 -1.78 -0.18
CA GLU A 53 15.88 -1.84 1.16
C GLU A 53 14.96 -3.05 1.35
N HIS A 54 14.68 -3.82 0.28
CA HIS A 54 13.71 -4.92 0.27
C HIS A 54 12.30 -4.50 0.71
N THR A 55 11.91 -3.27 0.37
CA THR A 55 10.61 -2.69 0.73
C THR A 55 9.85 -2.14 -0.47
N PHE A 56 8.54 -1.97 -0.31
CA PHE A 56 7.70 -1.24 -1.26
C PHE A 56 6.61 -0.44 -0.55
N VAL A 57 6.12 0.58 -1.25
CA VAL A 57 4.96 1.37 -0.86
C VAL A 57 4.02 1.48 -2.04
N TRP A 58 2.80 0.99 -1.89
CA TRP A 58 1.71 1.25 -2.83
C TRP A 58 0.71 2.18 -2.19
N VAL A 59 0.27 3.18 -2.94
CA VAL A 59 -0.76 4.12 -2.50
C VAL A 59 -2.04 3.77 -3.25
N ALA A 60 -3.14 3.60 -2.53
CA ALA A 60 -4.41 3.20 -3.12
C ALA A 60 -5.59 3.88 -2.44
N ASP A 61 -6.64 4.10 -3.22
CA ASP A 61 -7.96 4.44 -2.73
C ASP A 61 -8.77 3.16 -2.50
N ALA A 62 -9.42 3.06 -1.35
CA ALA A 62 -10.35 1.99 -1.00
C ALA A 62 -11.41 2.51 -0.03
N GLU A 63 -12.60 1.91 -0.01
CA GLU A 63 -13.63 2.24 0.98
C GLU A 63 -13.18 1.93 2.41
N ASP A 64 -12.46 0.82 2.60
CA ASP A 64 -11.96 0.34 3.88
C ASP A 64 -10.69 -0.52 3.72
N ALA A 65 -10.02 -0.81 4.84
CA ALA A 65 -8.78 -1.59 4.87
C ALA A 65 -8.99 -3.10 4.57
N HIS A 66 -10.17 -3.66 4.81
CA HIS A 66 -10.45 -5.07 4.53
C HIS A 66 -10.50 -5.36 3.03
N ARG A 67 -10.96 -4.41 2.21
CA ARG A 67 -10.86 -4.50 0.74
C ARG A 67 -9.41 -4.59 0.28
N LEU A 68 -8.54 -3.77 0.85
CA LEU A 68 -7.10 -3.80 0.56
C LEU A 68 -6.44 -5.10 1.02
N GLN A 69 -6.84 -5.63 2.18
CA GLN A 69 -6.38 -6.93 2.67
C GLN A 69 -6.75 -8.05 1.70
N ARG A 70 -8.02 -8.11 1.25
CA ARG A 70 -8.49 -9.11 0.27
C ARG A 70 -7.82 -8.95 -1.09
N PHE A 71 -7.66 -7.70 -1.54
CA PHE A 71 -6.89 -7.37 -2.73
C PHE A 71 -5.46 -7.92 -2.65
N ALA A 72 -4.76 -7.72 -1.54
CA ALA A 72 -3.39 -8.20 -1.36
C ALA A 72 -3.30 -9.74 -1.28
N ILE A 73 -4.28 -10.41 -0.66
CA ILE A 73 -4.35 -11.87 -0.61
C ILE A 73 -4.62 -12.45 -2.01
N ASP A 74 -5.63 -11.95 -2.72
CA ASP A 74 -6.02 -12.45 -4.04
C ASP A 74 -4.98 -12.15 -5.12
N LEU A 75 -4.20 -11.08 -4.93
CA LEU A 75 -3.08 -10.72 -5.77
C LEU A 75 -1.81 -11.53 -5.44
N ASP A 76 -1.81 -12.28 -4.34
CA ASP A 76 -0.71 -13.13 -3.88
C ASP A 76 0.57 -12.35 -3.49
N ILE A 77 0.49 -11.03 -3.29
CA ILE A 77 1.65 -10.22 -2.85
C ILE A 77 2.05 -10.52 -1.41
N ALA A 78 1.11 -11.00 -0.60
CA ALA A 78 1.38 -11.44 0.78
C ALA A 78 2.13 -12.79 0.86
N SER A 79 2.34 -13.51 -0.25
CA SER A 79 2.98 -14.84 -0.23
C SER A 79 4.48 -14.81 0.09
N PHE A 80 5.13 -13.66 -0.14
CA PHE A 80 6.56 -13.46 0.13
C PHE A 80 6.88 -12.12 0.81
N ASN A 81 5.86 -11.31 1.15
CA ASN A 81 6.04 -10.04 1.86
C ASN A 81 5.22 -10.03 3.16
N THR A 82 5.79 -9.45 4.21
CA THR A 82 5.02 -8.95 5.35
C THR A 82 4.38 -7.63 4.95
N LEU A 83 3.07 -7.46 5.21
CA LEU A 83 2.32 -6.28 4.79
C LEU A 83 1.77 -5.49 5.98
N LYS A 84 1.77 -4.17 5.84
CA LYS A 84 1.11 -3.21 6.73
C LYS A 84 0.21 -2.28 5.90
N ILE A 85 -1.06 -2.19 6.28
CA ILE A 85 -2.04 -1.30 5.64
C ILE A 85 -2.33 -0.15 6.60
N VAL A 86 -2.18 1.09 6.13
CA VAL A 86 -2.29 2.30 6.97
C VAL A 86 -3.18 3.33 6.27
N PRO A 87 -4.21 3.89 6.95
CA PRO A 87 -4.91 5.07 6.45
C PRO A 87 -3.94 6.25 6.33
N LEU A 88 -3.95 6.94 5.20
CA LEU A 88 -3.09 8.08 4.96
C LEU A 88 -3.90 9.38 5.00
N GLY A 89 -3.28 10.41 5.58
CA GLY A 89 -3.68 11.80 5.41
C GLY A 89 -2.71 12.51 4.47
N THR A 90 -3.18 13.51 3.75
CA THR A 90 -2.28 14.37 2.98
C THR A 90 -1.58 15.38 3.89
N PHE A 91 -0.48 15.97 3.42
CA PHE A 91 0.14 17.08 4.15
C PHE A 91 -0.83 18.26 4.35
N LYS A 92 -1.74 18.49 3.40
CA LYS A 92 -2.81 19.49 3.55
C LYS A 92 -3.71 19.18 4.74
N ASP A 93 -4.13 17.93 4.91
CA ASP A 93 -4.97 17.52 6.03
C ASP A 93 -4.27 17.76 7.38
N LEU A 94 -2.96 17.48 7.44
CA LEU A 94 -2.13 17.77 8.60
C LEU A 94 -2.06 19.28 8.89
N VAL A 95 -1.79 20.11 7.88
CA VAL A 95 -1.74 21.58 8.02
C VAL A 95 -3.06 22.12 8.54
N GLU A 96 -4.20 21.65 8.01
CA GLU A 96 -5.52 22.07 8.47
C GLU A 96 -5.80 21.60 9.91
N ALA A 97 -5.33 20.42 10.30
CA ALA A 97 -5.40 19.97 11.69
C ALA A 97 -4.59 20.86 12.63
N CYS A 98 -3.35 21.22 12.26
CA CYS A 98 -2.52 22.13 13.04
C CYS A 98 -3.17 23.51 13.21
N LYS A 99 -3.71 24.11 12.13
CA LYS A 99 -4.40 25.42 12.19
C LYS A 99 -5.58 25.41 13.16
N ARG A 100 -6.37 24.33 13.19
CA ARG A 100 -7.50 24.19 14.12
C ARG A 100 -7.04 24.16 15.57
N LEU A 101 -5.97 23.40 15.86
CA LEU A 101 -5.42 23.28 17.22
C LEU A 101 -4.83 24.61 17.71
N GLU A 102 -4.08 25.33 16.86
CA GLU A 102 -3.57 26.67 17.18
C GLU A 102 -4.70 27.67 17.44
N SER A 103 -5.78 27.62 16.66
CA SER A 103 -6.94 28.51 16.86
C SER A 103 -7.67 28.22 18.16
N GLN A 104 -7.70 26.97 18.61
CA GLN A 104 -8.30 26.56 19.89
C GLN A 104 -7.41 26.92 21.08
N SER A 105 -6.09 26.82 20.93
CA SER A 105 -5.14 27.18 21.98
C SER A 105 -5.10 28.69 22.25
N ASN A 106 -5.35 29.52 21.23
CA ASN A 106 -5.38 30.99 21.36
C ASN A 106 -6.75 31.53 21.83
N ALA A 107 -7.76 30.68 22.00
CA ALA A 107 -9.09 31.04 22.47
C ALA A 107 -9.29 30.78 23.98
N ASN A 108 -8.30 30.20 24.65
CA ASN A 108 -8.24 29.96 26.11
C ASN A 108 -7.13 30.82 26.74
#